data_AF-A0A2M7HP97-F1
#
_entry.id   AF-A0A2M7HP97-F1
#
_cell.length_a   1.000
_cell.length_b   1.000
_cell.length_c   1.000
_cell.angle_alpha   90.00
_cell.angle_beta   90.00
_cell.angle_gamma   90.00
#
_symmetry.space_group_name_H-M   'P 1'
#
loop_
_entity.id
_entity.type
_entity.pdbx_description
1 polymer ?
#
loop_
_entity_poly.entity_id
_entity_poly.type
_entity_poly.pdbx_seq_one_letter_code
_entity_poly.pdbx_strand_id
1 'polypeptide(L)'
;MKNGTKKIEIINTTLLLASSFTVFNCSNAVAKDLQTDVVVVGAGASGITASLQLADYGAKVITLEKQPNAGGTGNYCEGQLAINSPIQKKNGINISKEEAFNALMNYGHWNGTPELVSNYLENSGEALSGC
;
A
#
# COMPACT_ATOMS: atom_id res chain seq x y z
N MET A 1 -5.85 26.69 10.15
CA MET A 1 -5.19 25.40 10.48
C MET A 1 -6.21 24.53 11.21
N LYS A 2 -6.98 23.72 10.47
CA LYS A 2 -7.99 22.83 11.07
C LYS A 2 -7.41 21.42 11.08
N ASN A 3 -6.97 20.98 12.26
CA ASN A 3 -6.70 19.57 12.56
C ASN A 3 -8.05 18.81 12.53
N GLY A 4 -8.47 18.42 11.33
CA GLY A 4 -9.52 17.43 11.16
C GLY A 4 -8.85 16.05 11.12
N THR A 5 -9.16 15.20 12.09
CA THR A 5 -8.80 13.78 12.06
C THR A 5 -9.20 13.18 10.72
N LYS A 6 -8.21 12.87 9.88
CA LYS A 6 -8.37 12.11 8.63
C LYS A 6 -8.83 10.71 9.01
N LYS A 7 -10.09 10.37 8.75
CA LYS A 7 -10.67 9.06 9.09
C LYS A 7 -10.42 8.11 7.93
N ILE A 8 -9.51 7.16 8.13
CA ILE A 8 -9.41 5.94 7.32
C ILE A 8 -10.21 4.88 8.07
N GLU A 9 -11.27 4.36 7.44
CA GLU A 9 -12.14 3.33 8.02
C GLU A 9 -11.76 1.98 7.40
N ILE A 10 -11.06 1.13 8.16
CA ILE A 10 -10.68 -0.23 7.76
C ILE A 10 -11.72 -1.19 8.32
N ILE A 11 -12.37 -1.97 7.45
CA ILE A 11 -13.42 -2.91 7.85
C ILE A 11 -12.85 -4.32 7.87
N ASN A 12 -12.64 -4.86 9.07
CA ASN A 12 -12.25 -6.26 9.27
C ASN A 12 -13.48 -7.14 9.52
N THR A 13 -13.66 -8.19 8.72
CA THR A 13 -14.71 -9.19 8.91
C THR A 13 -14.16 -10.34 9.78
N THR A 14 -14.51 -10.39 11.07
CA THR A 14 -14.13 -11.51 11.96
C THR A 14 -15.31 -12.48 12.12
N LEU A 15 -15.14 -13.72 11.65
CA LEU A 15 -16.08 -14.83 11.82
C LEU A 15 -15.63 -15.69 13.01
N LEU A 16 -16.41 -15.73 14.11
CA LEU A 16 -16.18 -16.63 15.23
C LEU A 16 -16.91 -17.97 15.01
N LEU A 17 -16.18 -19.08 15.14
CA LEU A 17 -16.71 -20.45 15.16
C LEU A 17 -16.71 -20.97 16.61
N ALA A 18 -17.88 -21.38 17.13
CA ALA A 18 -17.98 -22.34 18.24
C ALA A 18 -19.34 -23.07 18.25
N SER A 19 -19.29 -24.34 17.87
CA SER A 19 -20.05 -25.50 18.38
C SER A 19 -21.42 -25.30 19.08
N SER A 20 -22.50 -25.43 18.31
CA SER A 20 -23.72 -26.22 18.61
C SER A 20 -24.76 -25.91 17.53
N PHE A 21 -25.49 -26.92 17.09
CA PHE A 21 -26.45 -26.88 15.98
C PHE A 21 -27.53 -25.80 16.22
N THR A 22 -27.22 -24.57 15.81
CA THR A 22 -28.12 -23.43 15.76
C THR A 22 -28.27 -23.13 14.29
N VAL A 23 -29.51 -23.14 13.81
CA VAL A 23 -29.90 -22.70 12.47
C VAL A 23 -29.02 -21.51 12.08
N PHE A 24 -28.27 -21.65 10.99
CA PHE A 24 -27.56 -20.54 10.35
C PHE A 24 -28.63 -19.56 9.88
N ASN A 25 -29.13 -18.72 10.79
CA ASN A 25 -29.55 -17.40 10.42
C ASN A 25 -28.27 -16.78 9.90
N CYS A 26 -28.12 -16.82 8.57
CA CYS A 26 -27.39 -15.79 7.87
C CYS A 26 -28.07 -14.51 8.32
N SER A 27 -27.61 -13.95 9.45
CA SER A 27 -27.91 -12.58 9.82
C SER A 27 -27.53 -11.87 8.55
N ASN A 28 -28.53 -11.36 7.83
CA ASN A 28 -28.32 -10.51 6.69
C ASN A 28 -27.24 -9.55 7.16
N ALA A 29 -26.02 -9.73 6.66
CA ALA A 29 -25.02 -8.69 6.77
C ALA A 29 -25.74 -7.57 6.04
N VAL A 30 -26.36 -6.67 6.81
CA VAL A 30 -27.01 -5.50 6.26
C VAL A 30 -25.89 -4.85 5.50
N ALA A 31 -25.92 -4.98 4.17
CA ALA A 31 -24.95 -4.37 3.30
C ALA A 31 -25.03 -2.89 3.67
N LYS A 32 -24.03 -2.44 4.43
CA LYS A 32 -23.99 -1.07 4.86
C LYS A 32 -23.59 -0.32 3.61
N ASP A 33 -24.53 0.40 3.03
CA ASP A 33 -24.25 1.25 1.89
C ASP A 33 -23.31 2.36 2.35
N LEU A 34 -22.04 2.20 2.03
CA LEU A 34 -21.01 3.17 2.35
C LEU A 34 -20.75 4.01 1.11
N GLN A 35 -21.00 5.32 1.21
CA GLN A 35 -20.68 6.28 0.15
C GLN A 35 -19.26 6.83 0.34
N THR A 36 -18.47 6.80 -0.73
CA THR A 36 -17.09 7.28 -0.76
C THR A 36 -16.72 7.72 -2.17
N ASP A 37 -15.65 8.50 -2.33
CA ASP A 37 -15.17 8.92 -3.65
C ASP A 37 -14.35 7.80 -4.31
N VAL A 38 -13.52 7.12 -3.52
CA VAL A 38 -12.65 6.03 -3.98
C VAL A 38 -12.70 4.84 -3.02
N VAL A 39 -12.76 3.63 -3.58
CA VAL A 39 -12.56 2.38 -2.85
C VAL A 39 -11.22 1.78 -3.25
N VAL A 40 -10.35 1.52 -2.27
CA VAL A 40 -9.08 0.81 -2.44
C VAL A 40 -9.26 -0.63 -1.98
N VAL A 41 -8.90 -1.58 -2.84
CA VAL A 41 -9.03 -3.01 -2.54
C VAL A 41 -7.66 -3.61 -2.24
N GLY A 42 -7.50 -4.13 -1.02
CA GLY A 42 -6.27 -4.66 -0.45
C GLY A 42 -5.57 -3.63 0.43
N ALA A 43 -5.39 -3.93 1.72
CA ALA A 43 -4.64 -3.11 2.66
C ALA A 43 -3.19 -3.61 2.79
N GLY A 44 -2.54 -3.92 1.66
CA GLY A 44 -1.09 -4.14 1.61
C GLY A 44 -0.31 -2.83 1.61
N ALA A 45 1.02 -2.90 1.53
CA ALA A 45 1.87 -1.71 1.49
C ALA A 45 1.44 -0.70 0.40
N SER A 46 1.17 -1.16 -0.82
CA SER A 46 0.71 -0.30 -1.92
C SER A 46 -0.68 0.31 -1.66
N GLY A 47 -1.64 -0.49 -1.19
CA GLY A 47 -3.02 -0.05 -0.97
C GLY A 47 -3.16 0.95 0.18
N ILE A 48 -2.42 0.76 1.27
CA ILE A 48 -2.38 1.71 2.38
C ILE A 48 -1.76 3.02 1.92
N THR A 49 -0.61 2.98 1.23
CA THR A 49 0.06 4.20 0.72
C THR A 49 -0.84 4.94 -0.28
N ALA A 50 -1.53 4.23 -1.18
CA ALA A 50 -2.50 4.84 -2.08
C ALA A 50 -3.66 5.49 -1.33
N SER A 51 -4.20 4.81 -0.32
CA SER A 51 -5.31 5.32 0.51
C SER A 51 -4.90 6.59 1.27
N LEU A 52 -3.70 6.59 1.84
CA LEU A 52 -3.13 7.75 2.53
C LEU A 52 -2.94 8.93 1.57
N GLN A 53 -2.31 8.70 0.42
CA GLN A 53 -2.08 9.73 -0.58
C GLN A 53 -3.39 10.36 -1.08
N LEU A 54 -4.41 9.54 -1.34
CA LEU A 54 -5.74 10.01 -1.74
C LEU A 54 -6.43 10.83 -0.63
N ALA A 55 -6.30 10.39 0.62
CA ALA A 55 -6.81 11.11 1.78
C ALA A 55 -6.07 12.45 1.99
N ASP A 56 -4.78 12.52 1.69
CA ASP A 56 -4.00 13.76 1.70
C ASP A 56 -4.47 14.75 0.65
N TYR A 57 -4.92 14.26 -0.52
CA TYR A 57 -5.60 15.06 -1.54
C TYR A 57 -7.07 15.38 -1.20
N GLY A 58 -7.58 14.95 -0.04
CA GLY A 58 -8.92 15.29 0.45
C GLY A 58 -10.04 14.37 -0.03
N ALA A 59 -9.72 13.27 -0.69
CA ALA A 59 -10.74 12.28 -1.09
C ALA A 59 -11.27 11.53 0.13
N LYS A 60 -12.56 11.19 0.11
CA LYS A 60 -13.13 10.19 1.02
C LYS A 60 -12.77 8.80 0.47
N VAL A 61 -12.00 8.05 1.25
CA VAL A 61 -11.47 6.74 0.83
C VAL A 61 -11.92 5.65 1.78
N ILE A 62 -12.36 4.52 1.22
CA ILE A 62 -12.60 3.27 1.95
C ILE A 62 -11.57 2.25 1.48
N THR A 63 -10.86 1.63 2.42
CA THR A 63 -9.88 0.57 2.14
C THR A 63 -10.42 -0.76 2.63
N LEU A 64 -10.48 -1.74 1.73
CA LEU A 64 -10.96 -3.09 2.03
C LEU A 64 -9.79 -4.05 2.19
N GLU A 65 -9.82 -4.89 3.22
CA GLU A 65 -8.88 -6.00 3.40
C GLU A 65 -9.67 -7.27 3.69
N LYS A 66 -9.27 -8.36 3.03
CA LYS A 66 -9.91 -9.67 3.23
C LYS A 66 -9.40 -10.35 4.49
N GLN A 67 -8.11 -10.17 4.79
CA GLN A 67 -7.49 -10.76 5.97
C GLN A 67 -7.92 -10.04 7.25
N PRO A 68 -7.81 -10.70 8.43
CA PRO A 68 -8.08 -10.05 9.70
C PRO A 68 -7.13 -8.89 10.04
N ASN A 69 -5.97 -8.83 9.39
CA ASN A 69 -4.93 -7.84 9.64
C ASN A 69 -4.48 -7.21 8.33
N ALA A 70 -4.20 -5.90 8.37
CA ALA A 70 -3.59 -5.18 7.27
C ALA A 70 -2.09 -5.52 7.11
N GLY A 71 -1.54 -5.20 5.94
CA GLY A 71 -0.13 -5.27 5.60
C GLY A 71 0.23 -6.37 4.59
N GLY A 72 -0.50 -7.50 4.57
CA GLY A 72 -0.28 -8.60 3.63
C GLY A 72 1.19 -9.05 3.58
N THR A 73 1.75 -9.26 2.38
CA THR A 73 3.17 -9.59 2.18
C THR A 73 4.11 -8.44 2.59
N GLY A 74 3.61 -7.20 2.62
CA GLY A 74 4.40 -6.04 3.05
C GLY A 74 4.93 -6.16 4.48
N ASN A 75 4.22 -6.89 5.36
CA ASN A 75 4.67 -7.16 6.72
C ASN A 75 5.91 -8.05 6.82
N TYR A 76 6.26 -8.76 5.74
CA TYR A 76 7.41 -9.66 5.66
C TYR A 76 8.49 -9.15 4.70
N CYS A 77 8.41 -7.88 4.29
CA CYS A 77 9.36 -7.29 3.35
C CYS A 77 10.71 -7.03 4.05
N GLU A 78 11.78 -7.64 3.53
CA GLU A 78 13.14 -7.45 4.02
C GLU A 78 13.95 -6.59 3.04
N GLY A 79 13.77 -5.27 3.16
CA GLY A 79 14.51 -4.27 2.41
C GLY A 79 13.74 -3.64 1.25
N GLN A 80 13.97 -2.35 1.05
CA GLN A 80 13.39 -1.57 -0.03
C GLN A 80 14.52 -0.99 -0.88
N LEU A 81 14.37 -1.08 -2.20
CA LEU A 81 15.24 -0.34 -3.11
C LEU A 81 14.79 1.11 -3.18
N ALA A 82 15.75 2.02 -3.06
CA ALA A 82 15.58 3.41 -3.44
C ALA A 82 16.88 3.91 -4.08
N ILE A 83 16.77 4.92 -4.94
CA ILE A 83 17.90 5.72 -5.41
C ILE A 83 17.71 7.18 -5.03
N ASN A 84 18.81 7.92 -4.86
CA ASN A 84 18.81 9.34 -4.52
C ASN A 84 18.09 9.72 -3.21
N SER A 85 17.89 8.77 -2.29
CA SER A 85 17.22 9.03 -1.01
C SER A 85 18.07 9.91 -0.08
N PRO A 86 17.45 10.65 0.86
CA PRO A 86 18.19 11.48 1.82
C PRO A 86 19.21 10.67 2.64
N ILE A 87 18.87 9.43 3.00
CA ILE A 87 19.76 8.54 3.76
C ILE A 87 20.97 8.07 2.93
N GLN A 88 20.79 7.79 1.64
CA GLN A 88 21.90 7.45 0.75
C GLN A 88 22.87 8.62 0.61
N LYS A 89 22.34 9.82 0.36
CA LYS A 89 23.14 11.06 0.25
C LYS A 89 23.92 11.35 1.53
N LYS A 90 23.27 11.19 2.70
CA LYS A 90 23.92 11.37 4.01
C LYS A 90 25.08 10.39 4.23
N ASN A 91 24.97 9.18 3.71
CA ASN A 91 26.00 8.14 3.81
C ASN A 91 27.00 8.16 2.65
N GLY A 92 26.95 9.16 1.76
CA GLY A 92 27.86 9.28 0.62
C GLY A 92 27.65 8.20 -0.46
N ILE A 93 26.49 7.54 -0.48
CA ILE A 93 26.14 6.53 -1.48
C ILE A 93 25.59 7.26 -2.71
N ASN A 94 26.28 7.12 -3.83
CA ASN A 94 25.91 7.76 -5.09
C ASN A 94 25.73 6.70 -6.18
N ILE A 95 24.48 6.42 -6.54
CA ILE A 95 24.10 5.46 -7.58
C ILE A 95 23.34 6.24 -8.65
N SER A 96 23.73 6.09 -9.91
CA SER A 96 23.04 6.76 -11.02
C SER A 96 21.73 6.04 -11.39
N LYS A 97 20.75 6.78 -11.93
CA LYS A 97 19.49 6.19 -12.42
C LYS A 97 19.75 5.16 -13.52
N GLU A 98 20.69 5.42 -14.42
CA GLU A 98 21.06 4.52 -15.51
C GLU A 98 21.66 3.21 -14.99
N GLU A 99 22.57 3.29 -14.02
CA GLU A 99 23.18 2.11 -13.40
C GLU A 99 22.12 1.23 -12.72
N ALA A 100 21.25 1.84 -11.92
CA ALA A 100 20.15 1.12 -11.26
C ALA A 100 19.16 0.53 -12.26
N PHE A 101 18.81 1.28 -13.31
CA PHE A 101 17.90 0.84 -14.36
C PHE A 101 18.45 -0.38 -15.11
N ASN A 102 19.70 -0.30 -15.57
CA ASN A 102 20.35 -1.39 -16.26
C ASN A 102 20.50 -2.61 -15.35
N ALA A 103 20.83 -2.43 -14.06
CA ALA A 103 20.90 -3.54 -13.11
C ALA A 103 19.55 -4.26 -12.95
N LEU A 104 18.45 -3.53 -12.76
CA LEU A 104 17.11 -4.11 -12.61
C LEU A 104 16.64 -4.80 -13.89
N MET A 105 16.79 -4.14 -15.03
CA MET A 105 16.36 -4.67 -16.32
C MET A 105 17.16 -5.90 -16.73
N ASN A 106 18.48 -5.89 -16.52
CA ASN A 106 19.32 -7.07 -16.79
C ASN A 106 18.98 -8.23 -15.87
N TYR A 107 18.73 -7.98 -14.58
CA TYR A 107 18.31 -9.02 -13.63
C TYR A 107 16.99 -9.67 -14.04
N GLY A 108 16.01 -8.86 -14.50
CA GLY A 108 14.74 -9.35 -15.02
C GLY A 108 14.79 -9.90 -16.45
N HIS A 109 15.98 -10.03 -17.04
CA HIS A 109 16.18 -10.42 -18.44
C HIS A 109 15.35 -9.58 -19.43
N TRP A 110 15.22 -8.28 -19.14
CA TRP A 110 14.45 -7.32 -19.93
C TRP A 110 12.96 -7.66 -20.09
N ASN A 111 12.40 -8.49 -19.20
CA ASN A 111 10.96 -8.79 -19.19
C ASN A 111 10.12 -7.73 -18.46
N GLY A 112 10.75 -6.83 -17.69
CA GLY A 112 10.06 -5.73 -17.02
C GLY A 112 9.65 -4.64 -18.00
N THR A 113 8.55 -3.94 -17.72
CA THR A 113 8.15 -2.76 -18.51
C THR A 113 9.11 -1.59 -18.23
N PRO A 114 9.92 -1.14 -19.20
CA PRO A 114 10.95 -0.12 -19.01
C PRO A 114 10.43 1.17 -18.38
N GLU A 115 9.25 1.63 -18.81
CA GLU A 115 8.65 2.88 -18.36
C GLU A 115 8.30 2.81 -16.87
N LEU A 116 7.76 1.67 -16.42
CA LEU A 116 7.41 1.47 -15.01
C LEU A 116 8.65 1.36 -14.14
N VAL A 117 9.70 0.68 -14.59
CA VAL A 117 10.97 0.56 -13.86
C VAL A 117 11.65 1.93 -13.75
N SER A 118 11.70 2.70 -14.84
CA SER A 118 12.25 4.05 -14.85
C SER A 118 11.50 4.97 -13.90
N ASN A 119 10.16 4.94 -13.92
CA ASN A 119 9.32 5.72 -13.02
C ASN A 119 9.48 5.31 -11.55
N TYR A 120 9.57 4.00 -11.27
CA TYR A 120 9.83 3.49 -9.93
C TYR A 120 11.15 4.04 -9.38
N LEU A 121 12.23 3.93 -10.15
CA LEU A 121 13.55 4.41 -9.73
C LEU A 121 13.55 5.92 -9.47
N GLU A 122 12.94 6.71 -10.35
CA GLU A 122 12.87 8.17 -10.23
C GLU A 122 12.20 8.64 -8.94
N ASN A 123 11.11 7.98 -8.55
CA ASN A 123 10.31 8.37 -7.38
C ASN A 123 10.69 7.63 -6.08
N SER A 124 11.51 6.57 -6.17
CA SER A 124 11.82 5.70 -5.02
C SER A 124 12.48 6.42 -3.84
N GLY A 125 13.36 7.40 -4.10
CA GLY A 125 14.05 8.15 -3.06
C GLY A 125 13.14 9.06 -2.24
N GLU A 126 12.15 9.66 -2.89
CA GLU A 126 11.12 10.47 -2.24
C GLU A 126 10.13 9.58 -1.48
N ALA A 127 9.68 8.49 -2.10
CA ALA A 127 8.75 7.55 -1.48
C ALA A 127 9.29 6.99 -0.15
N LEU A 128 10.60 6.70 -0.06
CA LEU A 128 11.24 6.25 1.17
C LEU A 128 11.28 7.34 2.25
N SER A 129 11.32 8.61 1.88
CA SER A 129 11.39 9.73 2.83
C SER A 129 10.07 10.04 3.53
N GLY A 130 8.95 9.57 2.98
CA GLY A 130 7.61 9.72 3.56
C GLY A 130 7.18 8.57 4.47
N CYS A 131 7.98 7.49 4.57
CA CYS A 131 7.76 6.38 5.49
C CYS A 131 8.29 6.66 6.91
#